data_AF-A0A5S3Q1V7-F1
#
_entry.id   AF-A0A5S3Q1V7-F1
#
_cell.length_a   1.000
_cell.length_b   1.000
_cell.length_c   1.000
_cell.angle_alpha   90.00
_cell.angle_beta   90.00
_cell.angle_gamma   90.00
#
_symmetry.space_group_name_H-M   'P 1'
#
loop_
_entity.id
_entity.type
_entity.pdbx_description
1 polymer ?
#
loop_
_entity_poly.entity_id
_entity_poly.type
_entity_poly.pdbx_seq_one_letter_code
_entity_poly.pdbx_strand_id
1 'polypeptide(L)'
;MRRHSKQDTAHVNKLTLLLPIFALAACGQEPAPEPVPTTTPEPVKTLPAPNQASFSALLGEACPSAEKVNTAVCKRAGMGSKDVVCEFGLGEDTYLRHKATLTAGEDAWTLADADAVCAEHGTHHK
;
A
#
# COMPACT_ATOMS: atom_id res chain seq x y z
N MET A 1 40.51 -22.88 -67.30
CA MET A 1 39.12 -22.95 -66.79
C MET A 1 38.98 -21.86 -65.74
N ARG A 2 38.39 -20.68 -66.04
CA ARG A 2 36.96 -20.32 -65.82
C ARG A 2 36.50 -20.91 -64.47
N ARG A 3 36.25 -20.18 -63.38
CA ARG A 3 35.33 -19.05 -63.09
C ARG A 3 35.53 -18.76 -61.57
N HIS A 4 35.14 -17.69 -60.90
CA HIS A 4 34.45 -16.42 -61.11
C HIS A 4 34.47 -15.68 -59.74
N SER A 5 34.02 -14.43 -59.77
CA SER A 5 33.73 -13.50 -58.66
C SER A 5 34.86 -12.47 -58.44
N LYS A 6 34.90 -11.24 -58.97
CA LYS A 6 33.92 -10.29 -59.57
C LYS A 6 32.66 -10.11 -58.72
N GLN A 7 32.53 -9.07 -57.88
CA GLN A 7 32.57 -7.63 -58.17
C GLN A 7 33.11 -6.89 -56.92
N ASP A 8 34.08 -5.97 -57.05
CA ASP A 8 33.94 -4.54 -57.43
C ASP A 8 33.06 -3.76 -56.45
N THR A 9 33.35 -2.56 -55.94
CA THR A 9 34.50 -1.64 -55.90
C THR A 9 34.06 -0.52 -54.95
N ALA A 10 34.91 -0.07 -54.04
CA ALA A 10 34.64 1.12 -53.24
C ALA A 10 34.83 2.39 -54.08
N HIS A 11 34.07 3.45 -53.75
CA HIS A 11 34.47 4.89 -53.73
C HIS A 11 33.69 5.88 -54.63
N VAL A 12 33.09 6.92 -53.99
CA VAL A 12 32.93 8.37 -54.36
C VAL A 12 31.92 8.97 -53.37
N ASN A 13 32.24 9.83 -52.40
CA ASN A 13 32.71 11.24 -52.36
C ASN A 13 31.69 12.32 -52.79
N LYS A 14 31.28 13.10 -51.78
CA LYS A 14 30.69 14.47 -51.78
C LYS A 14 29.30 14.70 -52.40
N LEU A 15 28.57 15.53 -51.65
CA LEU A 15 27.26 16.13 -51.92
C LEU A 15 26.08 15.16 -51.81
N THR A 16 25.21 15.43 -50.85
CA THR A 16 23.88 16.04 -51.08
C THR A 16 23.08 15.80 -49.79
N LEU A 17 23.14 16.75 -48.85
CA LEU A 17 22.16 17.83 -48.75
C LEU A 17 20.88 17.34 -48.04
N LEU A 18 20.65 17.95 -46.87
CA LEU A 18 19.35 18.37 -46.34
C LEU A 18 18.36 17.32 -45.80
N LEU A 19 17.83 17.72 -44.64
CA LEU A 19 16.49 17.49 -44.10
C LEU A 19 16.25 16.23 -43.22
N PRO A 20 15.47 16.36 -42.12
CA PRO A 20 15.20 17.54 -41.28
C PRO A 20 15.44 17.26 -39.79
N ILE A 21 16.17 18.17 -39.15
CA ILE A 21 16.07 18.43 -37.71
C ILE A 21 14.78 19.24 -37.50
N PHE A 22 13.58 18.71 -37.75
CA PHE A 22 12.31 19.39 -37.47
C PHE A 22 11.14 18.41 -37.58
N ALA A 23 10.81 17.70 -36.50
CA ALA A 23 9.49 17.09 -36.32
C ALA A 23 9.15 16.74 -34.86
N LEU A 24 9.67 17.50 -33.88
CA LEU A 24 9.08 17.54 -32.53
C LEU A 24 7.97 18.61 -32.44
N ALA A 25 7.27 18.85 -33.55
CA ALA A 25 6.07 19.68 -33.59
C ALA A 25 4.78 18.86 -33.50
N ALA A 26 4.88 17.62 -33.00
CA ALA A 26 3.74 16.74 -32.71
C ALA A 26 3.76 16.27 -31.25
N CYS A 27 4.11 17.15 -30.32
CA CYS A 27 3.58 17.09 -28.97
C CYS A 27 2.41 18.06 -28.96
N GLY A 28 1.20 17.53 -29.11
CA GLY A 28 -0.03 18.31 -29.24
C GLY A 28 -0.10 19.40 -28.18
N GLN A 29 -0.18 20.64 -28.63
CA GLN A 29 -0.81 21.69 -27.84
C GLN A 29 -2.30 21.36 -27.80
N GLU A 30 -2.66 20.44 -26.91
CA GLU A 30 -4.01 20.34 -26.40
C GLU A 30 -4.28 21.64 -25.62
N PRO A 31 -5.44 22.31 -25.82
CA PRO A 31 -5.78 23.47 -25.02
C PRO A 31 -5.70 23.08 -23.55
N ALA A 32 -4.81 23.73 -22.80
CA ALA A 32 -4.74 23.53 -21.36
C ALA A 32 -6.13 23.86 -20.80
N PRO A 33 -6.83 22.88 -20.17
CA PRO A 33 -8.11 23.17 -19.56
C PRO A 33 -7.92 24.29 -18.53
N GLU A 34 -8.84 25.25 -18.54
CA GLU A 34 -8.87 26.30 -17.53
C GLU A 34 -8.82 25.66 -16.14
N PRO A 35 -8.09 26.26 -15.17
CA PRO A 35 -8.01 25.71 -13.82
C PRO A 35 -9.42 25.69 -13.23
N VAL A 36 -10.05 24.52 -13.24
CA VAL A 36 -11.25 24.24 -12.47
C VAL A 36 -10.91 24.48 -11.00
N PRO A 37 -11.72 25.22 -10.24
CA PRO A 37 -11.50 25.40 -8.82
C PRO A 37 -11.37 24.03 -8.15
N THR A 38 -10.17 23.73 -7.65
CA THR A 38 -9.90 22.52 -6.87
C THR A 38 -10.74 22.60 -5.61
N THR A 39 -11.82 21.83 -5.54
CA THR A 39 -12.53 21.60 -4.28
C THR A 39 -11.52 20.99 -3.32
N THR A 40 -11.20 21.69 -2.23
CA THR A 40 -10.40 21.11 -1.16
C THR A 40 -11.18 19.91 -0.62
N PRO A 41 -10.62 18.69 -0.62
CA PRO A 41 -11.29 17.57 0.01
C PRO A 41 -11.53 17.90 1.48
N GLU A 42 -12.75 17.65 1.96
CA GLU A 42 -13.05 17.82 3.38
C GLU A 42 -12.11 16.93 4.22
N PRO A 43 -11.64 17.39 5.39
CA PRO A 43 -10.81 16.58 6.26
C PRO A 43 -11.55 15.29 6.63
N VAL A 44 -11.01 14.14 6.23
CA VAL A 44 -11.57 12.85 6.64
C VAL A 44 -11.34 12.71 8.15
N LYS A 45 -12.41 12.78 8.95
CA LYS A 45 -12.37 12.47 10.39
C LYS A 45 -11.84 11.03 10.52
N THR A 46 -10.60 10.91 10.98
CA THR A 46 -9.91 9.63 11.09
C THR A 46 -9.73 9.30 12.55
N LEU A 47 -10.15 8.11 12.97
CA LEU A 47 -9.92 7.65 14.34
C LEU A 47 -8.41 7.65 14.66
N PRO A 48 -8.03 8.06 15.88
CA PRO A 48 -6.65 7.98 16.32
C PRO A 48 -6.17 6.52 16.25
N ALA A 49 -4.89 6.32 15.99
CA ALA A 49 -4.31 4.99 16.04
C ALA A 49 -4.50 4.41 17.46
N PRO A 50 -5.04 3.19 17.60
CA PRO A 50 -5.22 2.58 18.90
C PRO A 50 -3.85 2.33 19.53
N ASN A 51 -3.73 2.62 20.82
CA ASN A 51 -2.57 2.25 21.62
C ASN A 51 -2.80 0.89 22.31
N GLN A 52 -1.76 0.37 22.96
CA GLN A 52 -1.85 -0.92 23.66
C GLN A 52 -3.05 -0.97 24.62
N ALA A 53 -3.23 0.03 25.48
CA ALA A 53 -4.32 0.03 26.46
C ALA A 53 -5.71 -0.07 25.80
N SER A 54 -5.94 0.70 24.74
CA SER A 54 -7.20 0.64 23.98
C SER A 54 -7.42 -0.70 23.29
N PHE A 55 -6.36 -1.30 22.74
CA PHE A 55 -6.46 -2.63 22.12
C PHE A 55 -6.70 -3.73 23.16
N SER A 56 -5.99 -3.69 24.29
CA SER A 56 -6.17 -4.64 25.38
C SER A 56 -7.59 -4.63 25.93
N ALA A 57 -8.19 -3.45 26.10
CA ALA A 57 -9.57 -3.31 26.52
C ALA A 57 -10.53 -3.92 25.49
N LEU A 58 -10.38 -3.54 24.22
CA LEU A 58 -11.21 -4.05 23.12
C LEU A 58 -11.11 -5.58 22.99
N LEU A 59 -9.90 -6.14 23.04
CA LEU A 59 -9.71 -7.59 22.97
C LEU A 59 -10.30 -8.30 24.21
N GLY A 60 -10.16 -7.73 25.41
CA GLY A 60 -10.74 -8.31 26.62
C GLY A 60 -12.26 -8.24 26.66
N GLU A 61 -12.86 -7.19 26.08
CA GLU A 61 -14.31 -7.07 25.92
C GLU A 61 -14.85 -8.06 24.89
N ALA A 62 -14.16 -8.23 23.76
CA ALA A 62 -14.56 -9.17 22.70
C ALA A 62 -14.31 -10.63 23.09
N CYS A 63 -13.16 -10.90 23.73
CA CYS A 63 -12.68 -12.23 24.07
C CYS A 63 -12.30 -12.30 25.56
N PRO A 64 -13.28 -12.35 26.50
CA PRO A 64 -13.01 -12.32 27.94
C PRO A 64 -12.25 -13.57 28.44
N SER A 65 -12.26 -14.65 27.67
CA SER A 65 -11.52 -15.89 27.95
C SER A 65 -10.10 -15.91 27.38
N ALA A 66 -9.71 -14.90 26.60
CA ALA A 66 -8.36 -14.80 26.08
C ALA A 66 -7.38 -14.39 27.19
N GLU A 67 -6.13 -14.80 27.03
CA GLU A 67 -5.06 -14.35 27.91
C GLU A 67 -4.86 -12.83 27.79
N LYS A 68 -4.34 -12.19 28.84
CA LYS A 68 -4.17 -10.73 28.84
C LYS A 68 -3.11 -10.31 27.82
N VAL A 69 -3.38 -9.22 27.10
CA VAL A 69 -2.38 -8.59 26.25
C VAL A 69 -1.23 -8.05 27.09
N ASN A 70 -0.03 -8.52 26.81
CA ASN A 70 1.21 -8.06 27.44
C ASN A 70 1.81 -6.86 26.73
N THR A 71 1.88 -6.96 25.39
CA THR A 71 2.41 -5.92 24.51
C THR A 71 1.59 -5.86 23.22
N ALA A 72 1.36 -4.66 22.69
CA ALA A 72 0.67 -4.50 21.41
C ALA A 72 1.17 -3.26 20.65
N VAL A 73 1.30 -3.41 19.34
CA VAL A 73 1.67 -2.34 18.41
C VAL A 73 0.68 -2.33 17.25
N CYS A 74 0.00 -1.20 17.09
CA CYS A 74 -1.02 -1.03 16.06
C CYS A 74 -0.53 -0.08 14.97
N LYS A 75 -0.66 -0.50 13.72
CA LYS A 75 -0.26 0.26 12.52
C LYS A 75 -1.37 0.25 11.48
N ARG A 76 -1.46 1.29 10.65
CA ARG A 76 -2.39 1.30 9.51
C ARG A 76 -2.13 0.08 8.62
N ALA A 77 -3.19 -0.59 8.18
CA ALA A 77 -3.08 -1.79 7.35
C ALA A 77 -2.40 -1.53 5.99
N GLY A 78 -2.43 -0.28 5.52
CA GLY A 78 -1.77 0.17 4.31
C GLY A 78 -1.91 1.67 4.11
N MET A 79 -1.31 2.20 3.05
CA MET A 79 -1.44 3.62 2.69
C MET A 79 -2.90 3.96 2.36
N GLY A 80 -3.48 4.92 3.08
CA GLY A 80 -4.88 5.31 2.91
C GLY A 80 -5.91 4.31 3.43
N SER A 81 -5.47 3.21 4.07
CA SER A 81 -6.41 2.28 4.70
C SER A 81 -7.07 2.90 5.92
N LYS A 82 -8.37 2.65 6.07
CA LYS A 82 -9.13 3.00 7.28
C LYS A 82 -8.92 1.99 8.40
N ASP A 83 -8.39 0.81 8.05
CA ASP A 83 -8.15 -0.28 8.99
C ASP A 83 -6.77 -0.19 9.62
N VAL A 84 -6.64 -0.83 10.78
CA VAL A 84 -5.43 -0.93 11.56
C VAL A 84 -5.14 -2.39 11.84
N VAL A 85 -3.89 -2.81 11.67
CA VAL A 85 -3.41 -4.12 12.11
C VAL A 85 -2.66 -3.93 13.42
N CYS A 86 -3.13 -4.60 14.46
CA CYS A 86 -2.47 -4.69 15.76
C CYS A 86 -1.72 -6.02 15.84
N GLU A 87 -0.40 -5.95 16.01
CA GLU A 87 0.45 -7.09 16.35
C GLU A 87 0.59 -7.11 17.88
N PHE A 88 0.40 -8.26 18.52
CA PHE A 88 0.32 -8.34 19.98
C PHE A 88 0.86 -9.66 20.54
N GLY A 89 1.33 -9.58 21.79
CA GLY A 89 1.73 -10.72 22.60
C GLY A 89 0.79 -10.88 23.78
N LEU A 90 0.54 -12.13 24.17
CA LEU A 90 -0.34 -12.52 25.27
C LEU A 90 0.47 -13.07 26.46
N GLY A 91 0.00 -12.79 27.68
CA GLY A 91 0.58 -13.29 28.93
C GLY A 91 2.04 -12.88 29.10
N GLU A 92 2.95 -13.83 28.93
CA GLU A 92 4.40 -13.60 29.03
C GLU A 92 5.06 -13.37 27.65
N ASP A 93 4.31 -13.48 26.55
CA ASP A 93 4.85 -13.26 25.21
C ASP A 93 5.15 -11.78 24.96
N THR A 94 6.39 -11.51 24.57
CA THR A 94 6.89 -10.16 24.23
C THR A 94 7.15 -10.01 22.73
N TYR A 95 6.91 -11.05 21.93
CA TYR A 95 7.35 -11.12 20.53
C TYR A 95 6.27 -10.74 19.50
N LEU A 96 5.12 -10.19 19.93
CA LEU A 96 4.06 -9.71 19.04
C LEU A 96 3.62 -10.74 17.99
N ARG A 97 3.50 -12.02 18.40
CA ARG A 97 3.29 -13.14 17.48
C ARG A 97 1.88 -13.20 16.89
N HIS A 98 0.92 -12.56 17.54
CA HIS A 98 -0.48 -12.59 17.15
C HIS A 98 -0.87 -11.31 16.43
N LYS A 99 -1.90 -11.38 15.59
CA LYS A 99 -2.35 -10.24 14.77
C LYS A 99 -3.86 -10.15 14.79
N ALA A 100 -4.36 -8.94 14.94
CA ALA A 100 -5.77 -8.61 14.86
C ALA A 100 -5.96 -7.39 13.97
N THR A 101 -6.96 -7.44 13.10
CA THR A 101 -7.35 -6.27 12.30
C THR A 101 -8.49 -5.56 13.00
N LEU A 102 -8.37 -4.23 13.10
CA LEU A 102 -9.38 -3.33 13.60
C LEU A 102 -9.94 -2.50 12.45
N THR A 103 -11.26 -2.43 12.39
CA THR A 103 -11.99 -1.59 11.44
C THR A 103 -12.55 -0.38 12.15
N ALA A 104 -12.51 0.77 11.48
CA ALA A 104 -13.04 2.02 12.01
C ALA A 104 -14.57 1.99 12.00
N GLY A 105 -15.19 2.00 13.19
CA GLY A 105 -16.60 2.32 13.36
C GLY A 105 -16.86 3.84 13.35
N GLU A 106 -18.05 4.26 13.78
CA GLU A 106 -18.43 5.68 13.81
C GLU A 106 -17.54 6.51 14.75
N ASP A 107 -17.26 5.99 15.95
CA ASP A 107 -16.42 6.66 16.95
C ASP A 107 -15.43 5.71 17.68
N ALA A 108 -15.47 4.41 17.38
CA ALA A 108 -14.63 3.41 18.03
C ALA A 108 -14.09 2.36 17.05
N TRP A 109 -12.98 1.75 17.42
CA TRP A 109 -12.43 0.59 16.71
C TRP A 109 -13.25 -0.66 17.04
N THR A 110 -13.42 -1.54 16.06
CA THR A 110 -14.01 -2.87 16.25
C THR A 110 -13.09 -3.93 15.66
N LEU A 111 -13.04 -5.13 16.25
CA LEU A 111 -12.33 -6.26 15.65
C LEU A 111 -13.02 -6.65 14.34
N ALA A 112 -12.27 -6.70 13.26
CA ALA A 112 -12.77 -7.09 11.94
C ALA A 112 -13.27 -8.55 11.95
N ASP A 113 -12.61 -9.41 12.73
CA ASP A 113 -12.98 -10.82 12.90
C ASP A 113 -12.79 -11.23 14.36
N ALA A 114 -13.75 -10.85 15.22
CA ALA A 114 -13.69 -11.15 16.64
C ALA A 114 -13.75 -12.66 16.90
N ASP A 115 -14.58 -13.40 16.17
CA ASP A 115 -14.73 -14.84 16.34
C ASP A 115 -13.44 -15.60 16.05
N ALA A 116 -12.74 -15.28 14.95
CA ALA A 116 -11.46 -15.91 14.62
C ALA A 116 -10.39 -15.59 15.67
N VAL A 117 -10.28 -14.32 16.08
CA VAL A 117 -9.30 -13.88 17.09
C VAL A 117 -9.60 -14.53 18.45
N CYS A 118 -10.87 -14.62 18.85
CA CYS A 118 -11.26 -15.30 20.08
C CYS A 118 -11.06 -16.82 19.99
N ALA A 119 -11.23 -17.45 18.82
CA ALA A 119 -10.99 -18.88 18.65
C ALA A 119 -9.49 -19.22 18.78
N GLU A 120 -8.62 -18.38 18.22
CA GLU A 120 -7.16 -18.54 18.32
C GLU A 120 -6.64 -18.35 19.75
N HIS A 121 -7.26 -17.48 20.55
CA HIS A 121 -6.71 -17.06 21.85
C HIS A 121 -7.56 -17.42 23.07
N GLY A 122 -8.82 -17.81 22.89
CA GLY A 122 -9.78 -18.06 23.96
C GLY A 122 -9.83 -19.51 24.46
N THR A 123 -8.99 -20.41 23.94
CA THR A 123 -9.08 -21.87 24.21
C THR A 123 -7.99 -22.42 25.13
N HIS A 124 -7.10 -21.59 25.68
CA HIS A 124 -5.89 -22.06 26.38
C HIS A 124 -6.04 -22.53 27.84
N HIS A 125 -7.26 -22.66 28.38
CA HIS A 125 -7.48 -23.11 29.77
C HIS A 125 -8.56 -24.18 29.92
N LYS A 126 -8.35 -25.37 29.34
CA LYS A 126 -8.94 -26.61 29.85
C LYS A 126 -7.88 -27.47 30.52
#